data_AF-D1PQV5-F1
#
_entry.id   AF-D1PQV5-F1
#
_cell.length_a   1.000
_cell.length_b   1.000
_cell.length_c   1.000
_cell.angle_alpha   90.00
_cell.angle_beta   90.00
_cell.angle_gamma   90.00
#
_symmetry.space_group_name_H-M   'P 1'
#
loop_
_entity.id
_entity.type
_entity.pdbx_description
1 polymer ?
#
loop_
_entity_poly.entity_id
_entity_poly.type
_entity_poly.pdbx_seq_one_letter_code
_entity_poly.pdbx_strand_id
1 'polypeptide(L)'
;MTAPGDFTLTLAGGLHLERSGDRLTLRFTDEALGGGRTLRRAVCGSGPLTLDLVADRASLEFYCNDGTTVFSTRFYPAEPAVSLCLQGADAVVQPLHPMTFSLA
;
A
#
# COMPACT_ATOMS: atom_id res chain seq x y z
N MET A 1 9.00 14.16 -14.21
CA MET A 1 7.54 14.18 -14.45
C MET A 1 7.09 12.74 -14.55
N THR A 2 6.20 12.30 -13.67
CA THR A 2 5.51 11.00 -13.74
C THR A 2 4.57 10.99 -14.95
N ALA A 3 4.39 9.85 -15.62
CA ALA A 3 3.45 9.77 -16.73
C ALA A 3 1.99 9.92 -16.22
N PRO A 4 1.03 10.31 -17.07
CA PRO A 4 -0.37 10.37 -16.67
C PRO A 4 -0.84 9.02 -16.10
N GLY A 5 -1.34 9.01 -14.86
CA GLY A 5 -1.78 7.80 -14.15
C GLY A 5 -0.70 7.10 -13.32
N ASP A 6 0.56 7.56 -13.38
CA ASP A 6 1.61 7.10 -12.48
C ASP A 6 1.55 7.87 -11.15
N PHE A 7 1.78 7.16 -10.04
CA PHE A 7 1.81 7.73 -8.71
C PHE A 7 2.88 7.05 -7.85
N THR A 8 3.25 7.71 -6.76
CA THR A 8 4.07 7.13 -5.69
C THR A 8 3.36 7.30 -4.36
N LEU A 9 3.38 6.24 -3.55
CA LEU A 9 2.91 6.22 -2.18
C LEU A 9 4.05 5.75 -1.28
N THR A 10 4.34 6.50 -0.23
CA THR A 10 5.27 6.10 0.83
C THR A 10 4.52 5.95 2.14
N LEU A 11 4.70 4.80 2.79
CA LEU A 11 4.13 4.49 4.10
C LEU A 11 5.24 4.23 5.12
N ALA A 12 5.09 4.79 6.32
CA ALA A 12 6.03 4.63 7.43
C ALA A 12 7.50 4.96 7.06
N GLY A 13 7.72 5.82 6.06
CA GLY A 13 9.03 6.23 5.55
C GLY A 13 9.80 5.17 4.73
N GLY A 14 9.63 3.88 5.02
CA GLY A 14 10.44 2.80 4.44
C GLY A 14 9.73 1.86 3.46
N LEU A 15 8.41 2.00 3.27
CA LEU A 15 7.66 1.24 2.27
C LEU A 15 7.27 2.17 1.14
N HIS A 16 7.66 1.82 -0.08
CA HIS A 16 7.35 2.57 -1.29
C HIS A 16 6.52 1.73 -2.25
N LEU A 17 5.37 2.25 -2.65
CA LEU A 17 4.55 1.73 -3.73
C LEU A 17 4.59 2.70 -4.91
N GLU A 18 4.88 2.19 -6.08
CA GLU A 18 4.96 2.98 -7.31
C GLU A 18 4.08 2.35 -8.39
N ARG A 19 3.30 3.19 -9.08
CA ARG A 19 2.59 2.83 -10.29
C ARG A 19 3.38 3.32 -11.50
N SER A 20 3.71 2.39 -12.40
CA SER A 20 4.30 2.71 -13.71
C SER A 20 3.74 1.81 -14.81
N GLY A 21 3.19 2.39 -15.88
CA GLY A 21 2.80 1.64 -17.09
C GLY A 21 1.59 0.74 -16.89
N ASP A 22 1.77 -0.55 -16.65
CA ASP A 22 0.71 -1.52 -16.29
C ASP A 22 0.89 -2.17 -14.89
N ARG A 23 1.89 -1.72 -14.13
CA ARG A 23 2.35 -2.40 -12.91
C ARG A 23 2.37 -1.50 -11.68
N LEU A 24 2.08 -2.13 -10.55
CA LEU A 24 2.48 -1.66 -9.23
C LEU A 24 3.76 -2.36 -8.79
N THR A 25 4.69 -1.58 -8.23
CA THR A 25 5.92 -2.07 -7.59
C THR A 25 5.96 -1.61 -6.15
N LEU A 26 5.89 -2.57 -5.23
CA LEU A 26 6.07 -2.37 -3.80
C LEU A 26 7.52 -2.70 -3.43
N ARG A 27 8.16 -1.85 -2.64
CA ARG A 27 9.55 -2.00 -2.19
C ARG A 27 9.69 -1.58 -0.74
N PHE A 28 10.45 -2.35 0.03
CA PHE A 28 10.95 -1.96 1.34
C PHE A 28 12.39 -1.47 1.22
N THR A 29 12.67 -0.31 1.82
CA THR A 29 14.02 0.26 1.96
C THR A 29 14.55 0.09 3.39
N ASP A 30 13.68 -0.30 4.32
CA ASP A 30 14.00 -0.64 5.70
C ASP A 30 13.74 -2.14 5.95
N GLU A 31 14.79 -2.85 6.39
CA GLU A 31 14.75 -4.29 6.64
C GLU A 31 13.85 -4.67 7.82
N ALA A 32 13.84 -3.87 8.89
CA ALA A 32 13.00 -4.11 10.05
C ALA A 32 11.53 -3.92 9.69
N LEU A 33 11.22 -2.88 8.91
CA LEU A 33 9.88 -2.63 8.42
C LEU A 33 9.37 -3.76 7.51
N GLY A 34 10.21 -4.27 6.61
CA GLY A 34 9.84 -5.35 5.69
C GLY A 34 9.79 -6.74 6.35
N GLY A 35 10.50 -6.91 7.46
CA GLY A 35 10.70 -8.21 8.10
C GLY A 35 11.20 -9.26 7.11
N GLY A 36 12.25 -8.92 6.37
CA GLY A 36 12.87 -9.73 5.31
C GLY A 36 12.23 -9.62 3.92
N ARG A 37 11.14 -8.85 3.76
CA ARG A 37 10.53 -8.57 2.44
C ARG A 37 11.24 -7.42 1.77
N THR A 38 11.48 -7.53 0.47
CA THR A 38 12.22 -6.52 -0.30
C THR A 38 11.38 -5.90 -1.41
N LEU A 39 10.80 -6.73 -2.28
CA LEU A 39 10.14 -6.27 -3.50
C LEU A 39 8.95 -7.16 -3.85
N ARG A 40 7.85 -6.55 -4.28
CA ARG A 40 6.73 -7.23 -4.92
C ARG A 40 6.27 -6.43 -6.14
N ARG A 41 5.89 -7.12 -7.22
CA ARG A 41 5.27 -6.50 -8.39
C ARG A 41 3.93 -7.15 -8.68
N ALA A 42 2.97 -6.36 -9.14
CA ALA A 42 1.66 -6.81 -9.57
C ALA A 42 1.27 -6.09 -10.87
N VAL A 43 0.64 -6.80 -11.81
CA VAL A 43 0.07 -6.21 -13.02
C VAL A 43 -1.36 -5.77 -12.71
N CYS A 44 -1.68 -4.51 -12.95
CA CYS A 44 -3.00 -3.92 -12.70
C CYS A 44 -3.61 -3.26 -13.95
N GLY A 45 -3.08 -3.59 -15.14
CA GLY A 45 -3.57 -3.10 -16.43
C GLY A 45 -3.04 -1.70 -16.78
N SER A 46 -3.07 -1.34 -18.07
CA SER A 46 -2.53 -0.08 -18.59
C SER A 46 -3.52 1.10 -18.58
N GLY A 47 -4.78 0.86 -18.19
CA GLY A 47 -5.80 1.90 -18.08
C GLY A 47 -5.72 2.67 -16.75
N PRO A 48 -6.70 3.57 -16.50
CA PRO A 48 -6.88 4.20 -15.20
C PRO A 48 -6.93 3.14 -14.09
N LEU A 49 -6.27 3.43 -12.96
CA LEU A 49 -6.20 2.53 -11.81
C LEU A 49 -7.00 3.10 -10.64
N THR A 50 -7.90 2.30 -10.08
CA THR A 50 -8.39 2.50 -8.71
C THR A 50 -7.63 1.57 -7.76
N LEU A 51 -7.28 2.05 -6.58
CA LEU A 51 -6.55 1.29 -5.58
C LEU A 51 -7.17 1.49 -4.20
N ASP A 52 -7.69 0.41 -3.63
CA ASP A 52 -8.01 0.37 -2.20
C ASP A 52 -6.84 -0.24 -1.43
N LEU A 53 -6.43 0.43 -0.36
CA LEU A 53 -5.39 -0.02 0.55
C LEU A 53 -5.98 -0.15 1.95
N VAL A 54 -6.03 -1.38 2.46
CA VAL A 54 -6.35 -1.66 3.86
C VAL A 54 -5.04 -1.79 4.63
N ALA A 55 -4.82 -0.89 5.59
CA ALA A 55 -3.66 -0.91 6.46
C ALA A 55 -4.08 -1.21 7.90
N ASP A 56 -3.56 -2.30 8.45
CA ASP A 56 -3.67 -2.66 9.87
C ASP A 56 -2.27 -2.65 10.50
N ARG A 57 -2.13 -2.97 11.79
CA ARG A 57 -0.87 -2.88 12.55
C ARG A 57 0.32 -3.59 11.93
N ALA A 58 0.08 -4.70 11.24
CA ALA A 58 1.16 -5.50 10.65
C ALA A 58 0.84 -6.11 9.29
N SER A 59 -0.26 -5.68 8.65
CA SER A 59 -0.67 -6.13 7.32
C SER A 59 -1.11 -4.97 6.47
N LEU A 60 -0.77 -5.07 5.18
CA LEU A 60 -1.30 -4.23 4.13
C LEU A 60 -1.95 -5.14 3.09
N GLU A 61 -3.12 -4.74 2.60
CA GLU A 61 -3.82 -5.39 1.51
C GLU A 61 -4.21 -4.37 0.46
N PHE A 62 -3.90 -4.69 -0.79
CA PHE A 62 -4.01 -3.82 -1.95
C PHE A 62 -4.99 -4.45 -2.94
N TYR A 63 -6.03 -3.70 -3.30
CA TYR A 63 -7.04 -4.11 -4.28
C TYR A 63 -6.99 -3.16 -5.48
N CYS A 64 -6.47 -3.64 -6.61
CA CYS A 64 -6.50 -2.91 -7.87
C CYS A 64 -7.83 -3.11 -8.59
N ASN A 65 -8.42 -2.03 -9.12
CA ASN A 65 -9.60 -2.03 -9.99
C ASN A 65 -10.69 -2.97 -9.46
N ASP A 66 -11.29 -2.58 -8.33
CA ASP A 66 -12.38 -3.32 -7.67
C ASP A 66 -12.02 -4.79 -7.36
N GLY A 67 -10.74 -5.06 -7.09
CA GLY A 67 -10.24 -6.38 -6.69
C GLY A 67 -9.90 -7.33 -7.85
N THR A 68 -9.79 -6.85 -9.09
CA THR A 68 -9.31 -7.69 -10.22
C THR A 68 -7.89 -8.21 -10.02
N THR A 69 -7.03 -7.42 -9.35
CA THR A 69 -5.74 -7.87 -8.84
C THR A 69 -5.65 -7.54 -7.36
N VAL A 70 -5.45 -8.57 -6.52
CA VAL A 70 -5.31 -8.42 -5.07
C VAL A 70 -3.95 -8.90 -4.63
N PHE A 71 -3.31 -8.15 -3.74
CA PHE A 71 -2.07 -8.57 -3.14
C PHE A 71 -1.88 -7.99 -1.74
N SER A 72 -1.15 -8.71 -0.89
CA SER A 72 -0.89 -8.29 0.48
C SER A 72 0.59 -8.38 0.88
N THR A 73 0.95 -7.71 1.95
CA THR A 73 2.26 -7.89 2.60
C THR A 73 2.11 -7.76 4.10
N ARG A 74 3.06 -8.32 4.84
CA ARG A 74 3.31 -7.89 6.21
C ARG A 74 4.24 -6.69 6.18
N PHE A 75 4.11 -5.82 7.18
CA PHE A 75 5.02 -4.72 7.46
C PHE A 75 5.05 -4.53 8.98
N TYR A 76 6.13 -3.98 9.53
CA TYR A 76 6.34 -3.88 10.96
C TYR A 76 6.79 -2.46 11.32
N PRO A 77 5.87 -1.48 11.36
CA PRO A 77 6.24 -0.11 11.69
C PRO A 77 6.70 -0.04 13.16
N ALA A 78 7.72 0.77 13.42
CA ALA A 78 8.22 0.97 14.79
C ALA A 78 7.19 1.68 15.67
N GLU A 79 6.37 2.56 15.08
CA GLU A 79 5.36 3.35 15.78
C GLU A 79 3.94 2.96 15.32
N PRO A 80 2.93 3.02 16.20
CA PRO A 80 1.54 2.72 15.83
C PRO A 80 0.95 3.69 14.80
N ALA A 81 1.35 4.95 14.86
CA ALA A 81 0.96 5.97 13.89
C ALA A 81 1.98 6.01 12.76
N VAL A 82 1.53 5.85 11.52
CA VAL A 82 2.40 5.82 10.33
C VAL A 82 2.16 7.05 9.46
N SER A 83 3.23 7.59 8.90
CA SER A 83 3.14 8.64 7.89
C SER A 83 2.68 8.08 6.55
N LEU A 84 1.88 8.85 5.82
CA LEU A 84 1.49 8.58 4.44
C LEU A 84 1.85 9.80 3.59
N CYS A 85 2.55 9.56 2.49
CA CYS A 85 2.85 10.56 1.46
C CYS A 85 2.42 10.02 0.11
N LEU A 86 1.57 10.76 -0.61
CA LEU A 86 1.06 10.41 -1.93
C LEU A 86 1.40 11.53 -2.92
N GLN A 87 1.86 11.15 -4.10
CA GLN A 87 2.17 12.08 -5.20
C GLN A 87 1.62 11.52 -6.51
N GLY A 88 0.99 12.37 -7.32
CA GLY A 88 0.49 11.99 -8.65
C GLY A 88 -0.89 11.33 -8.67
N ALA A 89 -1.58 11.26 -7.52
CA ALA A 89 -2.95 10.79 -7.41
C ALA A 89 -3.68 11.48 -6.24
N ASP A 90 -5.00 11.42 -6.26
CA ASP A 90 -5.86 11.82 -5.15
C ASP A 90 -6.16 10.62 -4.25
N ALA A 91 -6.39 10.86 -2.96
CA ALA A 91 -6.80 9.83 -2.02
C ALA A 91 -7.76 10.35 -0.97
N VAL A 92 -8.60 9.44 -0.48
CA VAL A 92 -9.41 9.61 0.73
C VAL A 92 -8.85 8.65 1.77
N VAL A 93 -8.53 9.15 2.95
CA VAL A 93 -8.02 8.33 4.07
C VAL A 93 -9.09 8.26 5.15
N GLN A 94 -9.42 7.04 5.56
CA GLN A 94 -10.39 6.77 6.61
C GLN A 94 -9.76 5.92 7.72
N PRO A 95 -10.03 6.22 9.00
CA PRO A 95 -9.53 5.42 10.10
C PRO A 95 -10.22 4.05 10.13
N LEU A 96 -9.42 2.99 10.18
CA LEU A 96 -9.90 1.64 10.43
C LEU A 96 -10.13 1.47 11.93
N HIS A 97 -11.39 1.28 12.33
CA HIS A 97 -11.75 1.14 13.74
C HIS A 97 -11.48 -0.29 14.23
N PRO A 98 -10.92 -0.47 15.44
CA PRO A 98 -10.73 -1.80 16.01
C PRO A 98 -12.07 -2.54 16.17
N MET A 99 -12.07 -3.83 15.87
CA MET A 99 -13.19 -4.71 16.22
C MET A 99 -13.05 -5.12 17.69
N THR A 100 -14.13 -4.96 18.46
CA THR A 100 -14.23 -5.47 19.83
C THR A 100 -15.03 -6.76 19.85
N PHE A 101 -14.49 -7.76 20.56
CA PHE A 101 -15.14 -9.05 20.77
C PHE A 101 -15.35 -9.23 22.28
N SER A 102 -16.57 -9.57 22.69
CA SER A 102 -16.86 -9.97 24.07
C SER A 102 -17.07 -11.49 24.11
N LEU A 103 -16.44 -12.14 25.08
CA LEU A 103 -16.77 -13.53 25.40
C LEU A 103 -18.15 -13.57 26.07
N ALA A 104 -18.98 -14.52 25.66
CA ALA A 104 -20.27 -14.81 26.29
C ALA A 104 -20.09 -15.59 27.61
#